data_AF-A0A7Y8HKD8-F1
#
_entry.id   AF-A0A7Y8HKD8-F1
#
_cell.length_a   1.000
_cell.length_b   1.000
_cell.length_c   1.000
_cell.angle_alpha   90.00
_cell.angle_beta   90.00
_cell.angle_gamma   90.00
#
_symmetry.space_group_name_H-M   'P 1'
#
loop_
_entity.id
_entity.type
_entity.pdbx_description
1 polymer ?
#
loop_
_entity_poly.entity_id
_entity_poly.type
_entity_poly.pdbx_seq_one_letter_code
_entity_poly.pdbx_strand_id
1 'polypeptide(L)'
;MNIIFMGTSLYAKVILEHILKCENINVLALFTQPDKPSGRKQILTPPETKDFLIKNSFNIPIYQPEKLREKENVEIIKSLNADFIVVASYGQILSKDILEIAPCINLHA
;
A
#
# COMPACT_ATOMS: atom_id res chain seq x y z
N MET A 1 9.89 5.14 -12.88
CA MET A 1 10.24 4.45 -11.63
C MET A 1 9.07 3.58 -11.22
N ASN A 2 9.31 2.31 -11.00
CA ASN A 2 8.33 1.35 -10.51
C ASN A 2 8.30 1.40 -8.99
N ILE A 3 7.13 1.56 -8.39
CA ILE A 3 7.00 1.59 -6.93
C ILE A 3 5.94 0.61 -6.44
N ILE A 4 6.11 0.16 -5.20
CA ILE A 4 5.03 -0.38 -4.38
C ILE A 4 4.59 0.72 -3.43
N PHE A 5 3.27 0.91 -3.29
CA PHE A 5 2.72 1.83 -2.30
C PHE A 5 2.12 1.06 -1.12
N MET A 6 2.57 1.34 0.09
CA MET A 6 2.06 0.75 1.32
C MET A 6 1.37 1.82 2.17
N GLY A 7 0.05 1.79 2.27
CA GLY A 7 -0.68 2.80 3.04
C GLY A 7 -2.18 2.59 3.15
N THR A 8 -2.77 3.11 4.23
CA THR A 8 -4.13 2.76 4.67
C THR A 8 -5.06 3.95 4.86
N SER A 9 -4.59 5.01 5.50
CA SER A 9 -5.44 6.12 5.96
C SER A 9 -5.76 7.13 4.85
N LEU A 10 -6.60 8.12 5.18
CA LEU A 10 -6.87 9.26 4.30
C LEU A 10 -5.58 10.02 3.94
N TYR A 11 -4.65 10.15 4.89
CA TYR A 11 -3.33 10.74 4.64
C TYR A 11 -2.57 9.98 3.55
N ALA A 12 -2.54 8.65 3.64
CA ALA A 12 -1.93 7.81 2.62
C ALA A 12 -2.64 7.90 1.26
N LYS A 13 -3.97 7.97 1.26
CA LYS A 13 -4.78 8.15 0.04
C LYS A 13 -4.42 9.43 -0.70
N VAL A 14 -4.29 10.56 0.01
CA VAL A 14 -3.93 11.84 -0.62
C VAL A 14 -2.57 11.74 -1.29
N ILE A 15 -1.59 11.13 -0.62
CA ILE A 15 -0.25 10.90 -1.20
C ILE A 15 -0.34 10.02 -2.45
N LEU A 16 -1.04 8.88 -2.38
CA LEU A 16 -1.23 7.97 -3.51
C LEU A 16 -1.88 8.68 -4.70
N GLU A 17 -2.92 9.48 -4.47
CA GLU A 17 -3.58 10.25 -5.52
C GLU A 17 -2.62 11.20 -6.24
N HIS A 18 -1.73 11.87 -5.51
CA HIS A 18 -0.70 12.73 -6.12
C HIS A 18 0.32 11.92 -6.92
N ILE A 19 0.77 10.78 -6.39
CA ILE A 19 1.73 9.91 -7.07
C ILE A 19 1.16 9.38 -8.39
N LEU A 20 -0.12 8.99 -8.43
CA LEU A 20 -0.76 8.48 -9.64
C LEU A 20 -0.89 9.52 -10.76
N LYS A 21 -0.70 10.81 -10.46
CA LYS A 21 -0.69 11.89 -11.46
C LYS A 21 0.73 12.16 -12.01
N CYS A 22 1.76 11.52 -11.47
CA CYS A 22 3.14 11.69 -11.93
C CYS A 22 3.43 10.77 -13.13
N GLU A 23 3.77 11.34 -14.29
CA GLU A 23 4.03 10.59 -15.53
C GLU A 23 5.23 9.62 -15.44
N ASN A 24 6.19 9.90 -14.54
CA ASN A 24 7.42 9.13 -14.39
C ASN A 24 7.35 8.07 -13.27
N ILE A 25 6.20 7.87 -12.64
CA ILE A 25 6.01 6.89 -11.56
C ILE A 25 4.93 5.89 -11.97
N ASN A 26 5.29 4.60 -11.91
CA ASN A 26 4.39 3.49 -12.15
C ASN A 26 4.13 2.76 -10.83
N VAL A 27 2.89 2.79 -10.35
CA VAL A 27 2.50 2.10 -9.11
C VAL A 27 2.13 0.67 -9.43
N LEU A 28 2.99 -0.28 -9.08
CA LEU A 28 2.83 -1.70 -9.39
C LEU A 28 1.77 -2.39 -8.53
N ALA A 29 1.65 -1.97 -7.26
CA ALA A 29 0.73 -2.56 -6.31
C ALA A 29 0.46 -1.62 -5.14
N LEU A 30 -0.75 -1.74 -4.58
CA LEU A 30 -1.11 -1.20 -3.28
C LEU A 30 -1.07 -2.32 -2.23
N PHE A 31 -0.33 -2.11 -1.14
CA PHE A 31 -0.49 -2.87 0.10
C PHE A 31 -1.21 -2.00 1.12
N THR A 32 -2.30 -2.52 1.69
CA THR A 32 -3.08 -1.80 2.70
C THR A 32 -3.54 -2.76 3.80
N GLN A 33 -4.12 -2.25 4.88
CA GLN A 33 -4.69 -3.11 5.93
C GLN A 33 -5.89 -3.89 5.40
N PRO A 34 -6.23 -5.04 6.02
CA PRO A 34 -7.54 -5.66 5.82
C PRO A 34 -8.69 -4.68 6.06
N ASP A 35 -9.83 -4.93 5.41
CA ASP A 35 -11.07 -4.20 5.68
C ASP A 35 -11.42 -4.37 7.17
N LYS A 36 -11.78 -3.27 7.83
CA LYS A 36 -12.09 -3.28 9.27
C LYS A 36 -13.45 -2.68 9.55
N PRO A 37 -14.18 -3.19 10.54
CA PRO A 37 -15.37 -2.54 11.05
C PRO A 37 -15.11 -1.08 11.46
N SER A 38 -15.99 -0.17 11.04
CA SER A 38 -15.88 1.25 11.36
C SER A 38 -17.21 1.84 11.84
N GLY A 39 -17.10 2.90 12.65
CA GLY A 39 -18.23 3.61 13.25
C GLY A 39 -19.02 2.79 14.29
N ARG A 40 -20.07 3.39 14.85
CA ARG A 40 -20.88 2.74 15.91
C ARG A 40 -21.59 1.46 15.45
N LYS A 41 -21.90 1.37 14.16
CA LYS A 41 -22.58 0.21 13.55
C LYS A 41 -21.61 -0.90 13.12
N GLN A 42 -20.29 -0.71 13.30
CA GLN A 42 -19.27 -1.71 12.97
C GLN A 42 -19.39 -2.22 11.53
N ILE A 43 -19.69 -1.31 10.59
CA ILE A 43 -19.85 -1.67 9.17
C ILE A 43 -18.45 -1.97 8.62
N LEU A 44 -18.29 -3.12 7.98
CA LEU A 44 -17.05 -3.50 7.33
C LEU A 44 -16.71 -2.46 6.26
N THR A 45 -15.61 -1.74 6.46
CA THR A 45 -15.22 -0.59 5.63
C THR A 45 -13.82 -0.84 5.07
N PRO A 46 -13.62 -0.66 3.75
CA PRO A 46 -12.30 -0.76 3.16
C PRO A 46 -11.40 0.39 3.59
N PRO A 47 -10.06 0.20 3.57
CA PRO A 47 -9.13 1.32 3.70
C PRO A 47 -9.35 2.41 2.65
N GLU A 48 -9.02 3.65 3.00
CA GLU A 48 -9.20 4.83 2.14
C GLU A 48 -8.44 4.71 0.82
N THR A 49 -7.25 4.10 0.84
CA THR A 49 -6.44 3.84 -0.36
C THR A 49 -7.09 2.81 -1.29
N LYS A 50 -7.63 1.72 -0.74
CA LYS A 50 -8.36 0.69 -1.51
C LYS A 50 -9.63 1.25 -2.12
N ASP A 51 -10.44 1.93 -1.30
CA ASP A 51 -11.70 2.54 -1.74
C ASP A 51 -11.46 3.55 -2.86
N PHE A 52 -10.43 4.38 -2.73
CA PHE A 52 -10.04 5.33 -3.77
C PHE A 52 -9.70 4.63 -5.10
N LEU A 53 -8.89 3.57 -5.08
CA LEU A 53 -8.52 2.86 -6.32
C LEU A 53 -9.73 2.23 -7.00
N ILE A 54 -10.61 1.58 -6.22
CA ILE A 54 -11.82 0.92 -6.73
C ILE A 54 -12.80 1.95 -7.32
N LYS A 55 -13.10 3.03 -6.60
CA LYS A 55 -14.06 4.06 -7.06
C LYS A 55 -13.64 4.75 -8.34
N ASN A 56 -12.33 4.90 -8.56
CA ASN A 56 -11.78 5.54 -9.74
C ASN A 56 -11.34 4.52 -10.82
N SER A 57 -11.67 3.24 -10.65
CA SER A 57 -11.39 2.17 -11.62
C SER A 57 -9.91 2.06 -12.01
N PHE A 58 -8.99 2.29 -11.07
CA PHE A 58 -7.57 2.08 -11.31
C PHE A 58 -7.26 0.58 -11.39
N ASN A 59 -6.54 0.16 -12.43
CA ASN A 59 -6.10 -1.22 -12.60
C ASN A 59 -4.76 -1.46 -11.86
N ILE A 60 -4.78 -1.39 -10.54
CA ILE A 60 -3.62 -1.62 -9.68
C ILE A 60 -3.93 -2.79 -8.73
N PRO A 61 -3.11 -3.85 -8.69
CA PRO A 61 -3.24 -4.93 -7.74
C PRO A 61 -3.29 -4.43 -6.29
N ILE A 62 -4.25 -4.93 -5.50
CA ILE A 62 -4.42 -4.58 -4.08
C ILE A 62 -4.18 -5.81 -3.23
N TYR A 63 -3.23 -5.72 -2.31
CA TYR A 63 -2.89 -6.75 -1.33
C TYR A 63 -3.25 -6.29 0.08
N GLN A 64 -3.97 -7.15 0.82
CA GLN A 64 -4.42 -6.86 2.19
C GLN A 64 -3.95 -7.95 3.16
N PRO A 65 -2.63 -8.14 3.34
CA PRO A 65 -2.14 -9.18 4.20
C PRO A 65 -2.51 -8.90 5.66
N GLU A 66 -2.97 -9.93 6.37
CA GLU A 66 -3.09 -9.87 7.84
C GLU A 66 -1.73 -9.60 8.51
N LYS A 67 -0.66 -10.17 7.93
CA LYS A 67 0.72 -9.98 8.35
C LYS A 67 1.64 -9.89 7.14
N LEU A 68 2.25 -8.72 6.94
CA LEU A 68 3.14 -8.45 5.82
C LEU A 68 4.38 -9.35 5.81
N ARG A 69 4.87 -9.74 7.00
CA ARG A 69 6.09 -10.56 7.16
C ARG A 69 5.94 -12.04 6.76
N GLU A 70 4.73 -12.49 6.44
CA GLU A 70 4.52 -13.88 6.03
C GLU A 70 5.20 -14.12 4.68
N LYS A 71 5.81 -15.31 4.52
CA LYS A 71 6.68 -15.63 3.38
C LYS A 71 6.03 -15.36 2.02
N GLU A 72 4.75 -15.72 1.87
CA GLU A 72 3.97 -15.45 0.66
C GLU A 72 4.00 -13.96 0.26
N ASN A 73 3.79 -13.06 1.23
CA ASN A 73 3.75 -11.63 0.96
C ASN A 73 5.14 -11.08 0.62
N VAL A 74 6.18 -11.57 1.29
CA VAL A 74 7.58 -11.22 0.97
C VAL A 74 7.93 -11.63 -0.46
N GLU A 75 7.54 -12.84 -0.89
CA GLU A 75 7.77 -13.31 -2.26
C GLU A 75 6.97 -12.50 -3.29
N ILE A 76 5.72 -12.11 -3.00
CA ILE A 76 4.95 -11.21 -3.86
C ILE A 76 5.69 -9.87 -4.04
N ILE A 77 6.08 -9.21 -2.94
CA ILE A 77 6.80 -7.93 -2.98
C ILE A 77 8.09 -8.04 -3.80
N LYS A 78 8.83 -9.12 -3.60
CA LYS A 78 10.07 -9.40 -4.33
C LYS A 78 9.81 -9.62 -5.82
N SER A 79 8.74 -10.32 -6.19
CA SER A 79 8.39 -10.62 -7.58
C SER A 79 7.99 -9.38 -8.39
N LEU A 80 7.49 -8.34 -7.71
CA LEU A 80 7.09 -7.08 -8.34
C LEU A 80 8.31 -6.26 -8.82
N ASN A 81 9.51 -6.53 -8.31
CA ASN A 81 10.76 -5.88 -8.74
C ASN A 81 10.67 -4.34 -8.78
N ALA A 82 10.23 -3.75 -7.67
CA ALA A 82 10.07 -2.30 -7.54
C ALA A 82 11.41 -1.59 -7.31
N ASP A 83 11.55 -0.37 -7.84
CA ASP A 83 12.69 0.52 -7.56
C ASP A 83 12.63 1.06 -6.13
N PHE A 84 11.41 1.33 -5.62
CA PHE A 84 11.17 1.86 -4.28
C PHE A 84 9.90 1.30 -3.66
N ILE A 85 9.87 1.24 -2.32
CA ILE A 85 8.66 1.02 -1.54
C ILE A 85 8.31 2.32 -0.83
N VAL A 86 7.18 2.93 -1.19
CA VAL A 86 6.69 4.17 -0.57
C VAL A 86 5.71 3.79 0.53
N VAL A 87 5.95 4.25 1.76
CA VAL A 87 5.16 3.92 2.95
C VAL A 87 4.52 5.18 3.52
N ALA A 88 3.22 5.13 3.83
CA ALA A 88 2.51 6.19 4.52
C ALA A 88 1.34 5.61 5.34
N SER A 89 1.34 5.82 6.65
CA SER A 89 0.27 5.35 7.56
C SER A 89 -0.19 3.90 7.30
N TYR A 90 0.75 2.98 7.08
CA TYR A 90 0.42 1.59 6.70
C TYR A 90 -0.07 0.73 7.89
N GLY A 91 0.57 0.87 9.06
CA GLY A 91 0.13 0.21 10.30
C GLY A 91 0.62 -1.23 10.48
N GLN A 92 1.55 -1.71 9.66
CA GLN A 92 2.31 -2.93 9.96
C GLN A 92 3.81 -2.64 9.96
N ILE A 93 4.56 -3.48 10.66
CA ILE A 93 6.03 -3.42 10.69
C ILE A 93 6.56 -4.07 9.41
N LEU A 94 7.45 -3.37 8.71
CA LEU A 94 8.23 -3.94 7.62
C LEU A 94 9.39 -4.73 8.24
N SER A 95 9.46 -6.04 7.98
CA SER A 95 10.56 -6.88 8.41
C SER A 95 11.85 -6.51 7.67
N LYS A 96 13.00 -6.91 8.23
CA LYS A 96 14.31 -6.71 7.60
C LYS A 96 14.34 -7.23 6.16
N ASP A 97 13.79 -8.42 5.93
CA ASP A 97 13.72 -9.04 4.60
C ASP A 97 13.00 -8.16 3.58
N ILE A 98 11.99 -7.39 3.99
CA ILE A 98 11.27 -6.46 3.11
C ILE A 98 12.08 -5.20 2.85
N LEU A 99 12.73 -4.66 3.88
CA LEU A 99 13.60 -3.49 3.77
C LEU A 99 14.80 -3.75 2.85
N GLU A 100 15.20 -5.01 2.70
CA GLU A 100 16.29 -5.44 1.82
C GLU A 100 15.83 -5.71 0.37
N ILE A 101 14.53 -5.78 0.08
CA ILE A 101 14.03 -5.96 -1.30
C ILE A 101 14.27 -4.71 -2.14
N ALA A 102 13.92 -3.54 -1.60
CA ALA A 102 14.06 -2.25 -2.27
C ALA A 102 14.14 -1.12 -1.23
N PRO A 103 14.77 0.02 -1.54
CA PRO A 103 14.79 1.18 -0.66
C PRO A 103 13.36 1.61 -0.25
N CYS A 104 13.13 1.66 1.06
CA CYS A 104 11.85 2.02 1.65
C CYS A 104 11.86 3.49 2.09
N ILE A 105 10.90 4.28 1.61
CA ILE A 105 10.76 5.70 1.94
C ILE A 105 9.45 5.88 2.69
N ASN A 106 9.53 6.24 3.98
CA ASN A 106 8.35 6.46 4.81
C ASN A 106 8.05 7.96 4.95
N LEU A 107 6.86 8.38 4.54
CA LEU A 107 6.38 9.74 4.73
C LEU A 107 5.78 9.86 6.13
N HIS A 108 6.57 10.40 7.06
CA HIS A 108 6.16 10.68 8.44
C HIS A 108 5.56 12.09 8.58
N ALA A 109 4.70 12.29 9.58
CA ALA A 109 4.03 13.55 9.90
C ALA A 109 4.41 14.01 11.31
#